data_AF-A0AA97NW54-F1
#
_entry.id   AF-A0AA97NW54-F1
#
_cell.length_a   1.000
_cell.length_b   1.000
_cell.length_c   1.000
_cell.angle_alpha   90.00
_cell.angle_beta   90.00
_cell.angle_gamma   90.00
#
_symmetry.space_group_name_H-M   'P 1'
#
loop_
_entity.id
_entity.type
_entity.pdbx_description
1 polymer ?
#
loop_
_entity_poly.entity_id
_entity_poly.type
_entity_poly.pdbx_seq_one_letter_code
_entity_poly.pdbx_strand_id
1 'polypeptide(L)'
;MLSKLFLSAIVIMTWLSGAVTASFRNKPLKASLFRVDIRNPHDIETHDGFTLPYAEQNPNQQIVWGTSKDAVVALYRNQHPDQTFFLYYVDIEKFKIRDKWLHYEAAVRASGSAENNVGHLPSVKVTAMDAATNVPMPWQSLKGYQTVEPEQAPSGWVENKAWRKTKYQNL
;
A
#
# COMPACT_ATOMS: atom_id res chain seq x y z
N MET A 1 39.68 1.32 -40.28
CA MET A 1 39.27 2.30 -39.23
C MET A 1 37.75 2.41 -39.22
N LEU A 2 37.08 1.29 -38.97
CA LEU A 2 36.11 1.13 -37.89
C LEU A 2 36.01 2.23 -36.83
N SER A 3 34.74 2.54 -36.57
CA SER A 3 34.12 2.74 -35.26
C SER A 3 34.36 4.06 -34.54
N LYS A 4 33.23 4.73 -34.32
CA LYS A 4 32.83 5.62 -33.20
C LYS A 4 32.17 6.84 -33.82
N LEU A 5 30.95 7.15 -33.37
CA LEU A 5 30.00 8.16 -33.88
C LEU A 5 29.11 7.56 -34.99
N PHE A 6 27.87 7.13 -34.78
CA PHE A 6 26.91 7.37 -33.70
C PHE A 6 26.02 6.11 -33.54
N LEU A 7 26.49 5.18 -32.72
CA LEU A 7 25.68 4.10 -32.18
C LEU A 7 24.93 4.65 -30.96
N SER A 8 23.98 5.57 -31.17
CA SER A 8 23.15 6.10 -30.07
C SER A 8 21.70 6.42 -30.46
N ALA A 9 21.29 6.16 -31.71
CA ALA A 9 19.90 6.36 -32.13
C ALA A 9 19.02 5.09 -32.05
N ILE A 10 19.57 3.92 -31.69
CA ILE A 10 18.82 2.64 -31.59
C ILE A 10 18.73 2.14 -30.13
N VAL A 11 19.00 2.99 -29.14
CA VAL A 11 18.77 2.66 -27.71
C VAL A 11 17.55 3.39 -27.14
N ILE A 12 16.95 4.34 -27.87
CA ILE A 12 15.82 5.15 -27.37
C ILE A 12 14.46 4.67 -27.91
N MET A 13 14.42 3.76 -28.89
CA MET A 13 13.17 3.22 -29.46
C MET A 13 12.83 1.78 -29.02
N THR A 14 13.28 1.35 -27.84
CA THR A 14 12.84 0.09 -27.21
C THR A 14 12.23 0.28 -25.82
N TRP A 15 12.14 1.52 -25.32
CA TRP A 15 11.45 1.84 -24.07
C TRP A 15 9.96 2.18 -24.23
N LEU A 16 9.41 2.09 -25.45
CA LEU A 16 7.98 2.36 -25.72
C LEU A 16 7.22 1.18 -26.33
N SER A 17 7.84 0.01 -26.50
CA SER A 17 7.23 -1.14 -27.19
C SER A 17 7.48 -2.50 -26.55
N GLY A 18 8.14 -2.55 -25.39
CA GLY A 18 8.69 -3.81 -24.84
C GLY A 18 8.29 -4.18 -23.41
N ALA A 19 7.08 -3.87 -22.93
CA ALA A 19 6.54 -4.47 -21.70
C ALA A 19 5.02 -4.25 -21.50
N VAL A 20 4.17 -4.57 -22.48
CA VAL A 20 2.71 -4.61 -22.24
C VAL A 20 2.08 -5.90 -22.77
N THR A 21 2.79 -7.02 -22.61
CA THR A 21 2.22 -8.37 -22.77
C THR A 21 2.76 -9.29 -21.68
N ALA A 22 2.75 -8.83 -20.43
CA ALA A 22 2.95 -9.67 -19.26
C ALA A 22 1.76 -9.52 -18.30
N SER A 23 0.97 -10.59 -18.20
CA SER A 23 0.04 -10.89 -17.10
C SER A 23 -1.08 -9.90 -16.79
N PHE A 24 -2.09 -9.85 -17.67
CA PHE A 24 -3.44 -9.37 -17.28
C PHE A 24 -4.24 -10.38 -16.41
N ARG A 25 -3.61 -11.43 -15.86
CA ARG A 25 -4.34 -12.45 -15.07
C ARG A 25 -4.41 -12.22 -13.57
N ASN A 26 -3.65 -11.28 -13.00
CA ASN A 26 -3.59 -11.04 -11.54
C ASN A 26 -3.76 -9.55 -11.19
N LYS A 27 -4.68 -8.84 -11.85
CA LYS A 27 -5.03 -7.49 -11.39
C LYS A 27 -5.75 -7.61 -10.04
N PRO A 28 -5.36 -6.84 -9.01
CA PRO A 28 -6.07 -6.84 -7.74
C PRO A 28 -7.52 -6.46 -8.00
N LEU A 29 -8.46 -7.29 -7.53
CA LEU A 29 -9.87 -6.94 -7.42
C LEU A 29 -9.94 -5.61 -6.66
N LYS A 30 -10.34 -4.51 -7.35
CA LYS A 30 -10.38 -3.12 -6.85
C LYS A 30 -10.21 -3.07 -5.32
N ALA A 31 -8.98 -2.88 -4.85
CA ALA A 31 -8.79 -2.52 -3.44
C ALA A 31 -9.31 -1.09 -3.31
N SER A 32 -10.16 -0.88 -2.33
CA SER A 32 -10.76 0.43 -2.07
C SER A 32 -9.97 1.22 -1.03
N LEU A 33 -9.02 0.57 -0.37
CA LEU A 33 -8.12 1.16 0.60
C LEU A 33 -6.74 0.51 0.48
N PHE A 34 -5.72 1.35 0.50
CA PHE A 34 -4.32 1.00 0.43
C PHE A 34 -3.64 1.48 1.71
N ARG A 35 -2.71 0.68 2.23
CA ARG A 35 -1.90 1.05 3.40
C ARG A 35 -0.44 0.81 3.10
N VAL A 36 0.40 1.79 3.38
CA VAL A 36 1.84 1.70 3.36
C VAL A 36 2.35 1.52 4.78
N ASP A 37 3.22 0.52 4.95
CA ASP A 37 3.83 0.16 6.22
C ASP A 37 5.24 -0.40 5.97
N ILE A 38 6.20 -0.21 6.88
CA ILE A 38 7.57 -0.72 6.73
C ILE A 38 7.69 -2.18 7.14
N ARG A 39 6.72 -2.64 7.91
CA ARG A 39 6.66 -3.96 8.49
C ARG A 39 6.37 -4.97 7.39
N ASN A 40 7.09 -6.08 7.40
CA ASN A 40 7.02 -7.05 6.32
C ASN A 40 5.79 -7.96 6.46
N PRO A 41 5.30 -8.58 5.38
CA PRO A 41 4.10 -9.41 5.38
C PRO A 41 4.13 -10.60 6.35
N HIS A 42 5.30 -11.19 6.59
CA HIS A 42 5.44 -12.29 7.54
C HIS A 42 5.22 -11.81 8.99
N ASP A 43 5.75 -10.64 9.34
CA ASP A 43 5.50 -10.03 10.65
C ASP A 43 4.01 -9.67 10.80
N ILE A 44 3.38 -9.15 9.75
CA ILE A 44 1.94 -8.86 9.77
C ILE A 44 1.13 -10.13 9.99
N GLU A 45 1.47 -11.22 9.29
CA GLU A 45 0.78 -12.50 9.41
C GLU A 45 0.92 -13.11 10.82
N THR A 46 2.13 -13.12 11.37
CA THR A 46 2.42 -13.68 12.70
C THR A 46 1.70 -12.95 13.84
N HIS A 47 1.30 -11.70 13.62
CA HIS A 47 0.54 -10.90 14.59
C HIS A 47 -0.93 -10.68 14.19
N ASP A 48 -1.46 -11.54 13.32
CA ASP A 48 -2.85 -11.53 12.86
C ASP A 48 -3.30 -10.19 12.27
N GLY A 49 -2.40 -9.46 11.61
CA GLY A 49 -2.72 -8.24 10.88
C GLY A 49 -2.20 -6.95 11.53
N PHE A 50 -2.82 -5.84 11.14
CA PHE A 50 -2.57 -4.53 11.74
C PHE A 50 -3.50 -4.32 12.94
N THR A 51 -3.16 -4.98 14.04
CA THR A 51 -3.93 -5.01 15.29
C THR A 51 -3.09 -4.41 16.44
N LEU A 52 -3.73 -4.20 17.60
CA LEU A 52 -3.07 -3.58 18.77
C LEU A 52 -1.79 -4.32 19.21
N PRO A 53 -1.78 -5.66 19.40
CA PRO A 53 -0.57 -6.36 19.85
C PRO A 53 0.65 -6.09 18.95
N TYR A 54 0.41 -5.88 17.65
CA TYR A 54 1.50 -5.58 16.73
C TYR A 54 1.88 -4.09 16.70
N ALA A 55 0.91 -3.20 16.83
CA ALA A 55 1.17 -1.76 16.89
C ALA A 55 1.91 -1.34 18.16
N GLU A 56 1.72 -2.04 19.28
CA GLU A 56 2.41 -1.82 20.54
C GLU A 56 3.94 -1.97 20.45
N GLN A 57 4.44 -2.79 19.50
CA GLN A 57 5.88 -2.94 19.29
C GLN A 57 6.52 -1.66 18.73
N ASN A 58 5.77 -0.88 17.93
CA ASN A 58 6.25 0.33 17.27
C ASN A 58 5.13 1.39 17.22
N PRO A 59 4.70 1.92 18.38
CA PRO A 59 3.46 2.70 18.50
C PRO A 59 3.48 3.98 17.67
N ASN A 60 4.64 4.62 17.59
CA ASN A 60 4.84 5.92 16.92
C ASN A 60 5.24 5.80 15.45
N GLN A 61 5.32 4.57 14.90
CA GLN A 61 5.65 4.38 13.50
C GLN A 61 4.61 5.10 12.63
N GLN A 62 5.08 6.01 11.79
CA GLN A 62 4.22 6.70 10.84
C GLN A 62 3.83 5.74 9.71
N ILE A 63 2.54 5.72 9.40
CA ILE A 63 1.99 4.98 8.27
C ILE A 63 1.15 5.93 7.41
N VAL A 64 1.03 5.58 6.13
CA VAL A 64 0.16 6.28 5.20
C VAL A 64 -0.86 5.31 4.64
N TRP A 65 -2.10 5.74 4.52
CA TRP A 65 -3.17 4.95 3.93
C TRP A 65 -4.23 5.86 3.32
N GLY A 66 -4.96 5.31 2.36
CA GLY A 66 -5.84 6.09 1.51
C GLY A 66 -6.43 5.28 0.37
N THR A 67 -7.30 5.90 -0.41
CA THR A 67 -8.06 5.21 -1.47
C THR A 67 -7.35 5.22 -2.82
N SER A 68 -6.20 5.90 -2.91
CA SER A 68 -5.38 5.96 -4.12
C SER A 68 -4.00 5.36 -3.89
N LYS A 69 -3.69 4.30 -4.64
CA LYS A 69 -2.39 3.64 -4.63
C LYS A 69 -1.25 4.63 -4.88
N ASP A 70 -1.36 5.43 -5.92
CA ASP A 70 -0.27 6.30 -6.35
C ASP A 70 -0.06 7.46 -5.36
N ALA A 71 -1.15 7.96 -4.76
CA ALA A 71 -1.05 8.99 -3.73
C ALA A 71 -0.40 8.47 -2.44
N VAL A 72 -0.79 7.29 -1.94
CA VAL A 72 -0.19 6.75 -0.70
C VAL A 72 1.28 6.39 -0.87
N VAL A 73 1.66 5.85 -2.04
CA VAL A 73 3.05 5.52 -2.36
C VAL A 73 3.89 6.79 -2.47
N ALA A 74 3.40 7.80 -3.20
CA ALA A 74 4.11 9.06 -3.38
C ALA A 74 4.29 9.78 -2.04
N LEU A 75 3.24 9.87 -1.22
CA LEU A 75 3.30 10.54 0.06
C LEU A 75 4.32 9.89 1.00
N TYR A 76 4.28 8.55 1.12
CA TYR A 76 5.22 7.83 1.99
C TYR A 76 6.66 7.98 1.48
N ARG A 77 6.90 7.81 0.18
CA ARG A 77 8.24 7.94 -0.42
C ARG A 77 8.83 9.33 -0.25
N ASN A 78 8.01 10.39 -0.36
CA ASN A 78 8.50 11.75 -0.16
C ASN A 78 9.02 12.00 1.26
N GLN A 79 8.50 11.27 2.25
CA GLN A 79 8.92 11.38 3.65
C GLN A 79 10.07 10.41 3.99
N HIS A 80 10.12 9.27 3.30
CA HIS A 80 11.07 8.19 3.55
C HIS A 80 11.71 7.70 2.23
N PRO A 81 12.51 8.54 1.54
CA PRO A 81 13.00 8.25 0.19
C PRO A 81 13.90 7.01 0.11
N ASP A 82 14.67 6.76 1.18
CA ASP A 82 15.68 5.68 1.24
C ASP A 82 15.16 4.41 1.92
N GLN A 83 13.86 4.33 2.22
CA GLN A 83 13.30 3.23 2.98
C GLN A 83 12.49 2.27 2.09
N THR A 84 12.78 0.97 2.18
CA THR A 84 11.90 -0.07 1.64
C THR A 84 10.61 -0.13 2.46
N PHE A 85 9.47 -0.18 1.80
CA PHE A 85 8.16 -0.33 2.43
C PHE A 85 7.26 -1.28 1.66
N PHE A 86 6.13 -1.65 2.28
CA PHE A 86 5.15 -2.56 1.73
C PHE A 86 3.82 -1.84 1.52
N LEU A 87 3.27 -1.99 0.33
CA LEU A 87 1.96 -1.49 -0.05
C LEU A 87 0.93 -2.63 0.08
N TYR A 88 0.07 -2.53 1.08
CA TYR A 88 -0.99 -3.49 1.37
C TYR A 88 -2.31 -3.10 0.73
N TYR A 89 -2.98 -4.11 0.16
CA TYR A 89 -4.28 -4.00 -0.49
C TYR A 89 -5.36 -4.48 0.47
N VAL A 90 -6.23 -3.59 0.92
CA VAL A 90 -7.24 -3.93 1.95
C VAL A 90 -8.59 -4.25 1.32
N ASP A 91 -9.23 -5.31 1.80
CA ASP A 91 -10.62 -5.63 1.51
C ASP A 91 -11.55 -4.94 2.50
N ILE A 92 -12.07 -3.78 2.11
CA ILE A 92 -12.84 -2.93 3.02
C ILE A 92 -14.21 -3.49 3.39
N GLU A 93 -14.71 -4.46 2.62
CA GLU A 93 -16.00 -5.11 2.89
C GLU A 93 -15.88 -6.16 3.99
N LYS A 94 -14.67 -6.69 4.23
CA LYS A 94 -14.43 -7.63 5.33
C LYS A 94 -14.31 -6.88 6.65
N PHE A 95 -14.86 -7.47 7.71
CA PHE A 95 -14.74 -6.97 9.08
C PHE A 95 -15.21 -5.51 9.28
N LYS A 96 -16.11 -5.02 8.41
CA LYS A 96 -16.64 -3.65 8.41
C LYS A 96 -15.54 -2.57 8.41
N ILE A 97 -14.42 -2.85 7.72
CA ILE A 97 -13.28 -1.93 7.65
C ILE A 97 -13.69 -0.60 6.99
N ARG A 98 -14.56 -0.64 5.98
CA ARG A 98 -15.10 0.56 5.32
C ARG A 98 -15.67 1.56 6.35
N ASP A 99 -16.54 1.11 7.24
CA ASP A 99 -17.23 1.99 8.18
C ASP A 99 -16.27 2.58 9.21
N LYS A 100 -15.39 1.74 9.76
CA LYS A 100 -14.33 2.16 10.70
C LYS A 100 -13.39 3.18 10.06
N TRP A 101 -12.97 2.92 8.82
CA TRP A 101 -12.12 3.82 8.05
C TRP A 101 -12.79 5.17 7.80
N LEU A 102 -14.03 5.19 7.29
CA LEU A 102 -14.74 6.44 7.01
C LEU A 102 -14.90 7.32 8.26
N HIS A 103 -15.21 6.71 9.40
CA HIS A 103 -15.31 7.43 10.67
C HIS A 103 -13.96 8.02 11.08
N TYR A 104 -12.90 7.21 11.02
CA TYR A 104 -11.57 7.64 11.40
C TYR A 104 -10.99 8.71 10.46
N GLU A 105 -11.15 8.54 9.15
CA GLU A 105 -10.74 9.53 8.13
C GLU A 105 -11.40 10.89 8.37
N ALA A 106 -12.71 10.90 8.68
CA ALA A 106 -13.44 12.12 9.00
C ALA A 106 -12.86 12.81 10.26
N ALA A 107 -12.51 12.05 11.30
CA ALA A 107 -11.91 12.57 12.52
C ALA A 107 -10.51 13.19 12.26
N VAL A 108 -9.65 12.49 11.51
CA VAL A 108 -8.30 12.97 11.16
C VAL A 108 -8.36 14.22 10.26
N ARG A 109 -9.36 14.31 9.39
CA ARG A 109 -9.60 15.53 8.61
C ARG A 109 -10.05 16.70 9.48
N ALA A 110 -10.97 16.45 10.41
CA ALA A 110 -11.45 17.49 11.32
C ALA A 110 -10.34 18.02 12.25
N SER A 111 -9.34 17.20 12.59
CA SER A 111 -8.17 17.64 13.37
C SER A 111 -7.12 18.42 12.56
N GLY A 112 -7.31 18.57 11.25
CA GLY A 112 -6.34 19.21 10.36
C GLY A 112 -5.07 18.38 10.11
N SER A 113 -5.06 17.11 10.53
CA SER A 113 -3.90 16.21 10.42
C SER A 113 -3.90 15.40 9.10
N ALA A 114 -4.90 15.60 8.24
CA ALA A 114 -4.95 14.98 6.92
C ALA A 114 -4.01 15.72 5.94
N GLU A 115 -3.02 15.02 5.43
CA GLU A 115 -2.19 15.49 4.33
C GLU A 115 -2.92 15.24 3.00
N ASN A 116 -3.49 16.30 2.43
CA ASN A 116 -3.88 16.30 1.02
C ASN A 116 -2.60 16.52 0.21
N ASN A 117 -2.16 15.55 -0.62
CA ASN A 117 -1.72 15.77 -2.01
C ASN A 117 -0.78 14.67 -2.56
N VAL A 118 -1.33 13.86 -3.48
CA VAL A 118 -1.04 13.94 -4.93
C VAL A 118 -2.40 13.81 -5.64
N GLY A 119 -2.85 14.85 -6.36
CA GLY A 119 -4.05 14.78 -7.21
C GLY A 119 -5.42 14.70 -6.52
N HIS A 120 -5.62 15.34 -5.36
CA HIS A 120 -6.91 15.41 -4.63
C HIS A 120 -7.48 14.08 -4.09
N LEU A 121 -6.65 13.04 -3.98
CA LEU A 121 -7.12 11.73 -3.54
C LEU A 121 -6.96 11.58 -2.01
N PRO A 122 -7.96 11.03 -1.29
CA PRO A 122 -7.91 10.85 0.15
C PRO A 122 -6.72 10.01 0.62
N SER A 123 -5.81 10.62 1.38
CA SER A 123 -4.79 9.95 2.18
C SER A 123 -4.69 10.62 3.54
N VAL A 124 -4.34 9.85 4.57
CA VAL A 124 -4.03 10.41 5.88
C VAL A 124 -2.73 9.79 6.40
N LYS A 125 -1.99 10.58 7.17
CA LYS A 125 -0.79 10.13 7.87
C LYS A 125 -1.14 9.98 9.35
N VAL A 126 -0.87 8.81 9.90
CA VAL A 126 -1.23 8.47 11.28
C VAL A 126 -0.20 7.55 11.90
N THR A 127 -0.24 7.40 13.22
CA THR A 127 0.59 6.41 13.90
C THR A 127 0.05 5.00 13.72
N ALA A 128 0.92 4.00 13.79
CA ALA A 128 0.53 2.60 13.78
C ALA A 128 -0.44 2.27 14.94
N MET A 129 -0.24 2.88 16.11
CA MET A 129 -1.11 2.74 17.28
C MET A 129 -2.52 3.28 17.02
N ASP A 130 -2.66 4.51 16.54
CA ASP A 130 -3.97 5.11 16.30
C ASP A 130 -4.74 4.34 15.24
N ALA A 131 -4.06 3.92 14.17
CA ALA A 131 -4.69 3.12 13.12
C ALA A 131 -5.15 1.75 13.62
N ALA A 132 -4.33 1.04 14.40
CA ALA A 132 -4.68 -0.26 14.95
C ALA A 132 -5.81 -0.19 15.99
N THR A 133 -5.88 0.92 16.73
CA THR A 133 -6.95 1.18 17.71
C THR A 133 -8.28 1.44 17.01
N ASN A 134 -8.29 2.31 16.01
CA ASN A 134 -9.53 2.81 15.40
C ASN A 134 -10.02 1.94 14.23
N VAL A 135 -9.10 1.32 13.48
CA VAL A 135 -9.42 0.48 12.32
C VAL A 135 -8.54 -0.77 12.34
N PRO A 136 -8.76 -1.70 13.30
CA PRO A 136 -8.02 -2.95 13.32
C PRO A 136 -8.26 -3.74 12.04
N MET A 137 -7.18 -4.18 11.39
CA MET A 137 -7.23 -4.93 10.13
C MET A 137 -6.63 -6.31 10.32
N PRO A 138 -7.45 -7.35 10.54
CA PRO A 138 -6.96 -8.72 10.63
C PRO A 138 -6.21 -9.14 9.36
N TRP A 139 -5.27 -10.08 9.46
CA TRP A 139 -4.48 -10.53 8.30
C TRP A 139 -5.37 -10.97 7.12
N GLN A 140 -6.49 -11.62 7.42
CA GLN A 140 -7.46 -12.15 6.44
C GLN A 140 -8.25 -11.05 5.71
N SER A 141 -8.15 -9.81 6.17
CA SER A 141 -8.71 -8.62 5.50
C SER A 141 -7.82 -8.08 4.40
N LEU A 142 -6.54 -8.48 4.35
CA LEU A 142 -5.59 -7.99 3.36
C LEU A 142 -5.63 -8.88 2.11
N LYS A 143 -5.99 -8.33 0.95
CA LYS A 143 -6.01 -9.03 -0.34
C LYS A 143 -4.61 -9.49 -0.77
N GLY A 144 -3.59 -8.73 -0.40
CA GLY A 144 -2.22 -8.95 -0.81
C GLY A 144 -1.36 -7.71 -0.61
N TYR A 145 -0.15 -7.73 -1.17
CA TYR A 145 0.81 -6.65 -1.03
C TYR A 145 1.72 -6.51 -2.25
N GLN A 146 2.47 -5.40 -2.28
CA GLN A 146 3.63 -5.19 -3.14
C GLN A 146 4.78 -4.66 -2.28
N THR A 147 6.02 -5.03 -2.61
CA THR A 147 7.21 -4.43 -2.03
C THR A 147 7.59 -3.19 -2.84
N VAL A 148 8.04 -2.15 -2.18
CA VAL A 148 8.48 -0.91 -2.81
C VAL A 148 9.86 -0.58 -2.29
N GLU A 149 10.88 -0.82 -3.11
CA GLU A 149 12.27 -0.48 -2.82
C GLU A 149 12.55 1.00 -3.16
N PRO A 150 13.59 1.61 -2.55
CA PRO A 150 14.03 2.97 -2.87
C PRO A 150 14.23 3.14 -4.38
N GLU A 151 13.73 4.25 -4.92
CA GLU A 151 13.83 4.62 -6.34
C GLU A 151 13.21 3.64 -7.35
N GLN A 152 12.63 2.52 -6.91
CA GLN A 152 12.05 1.51 -7.78
C GLN A 152 10.53 1.63 -7.89
N ALA A 153 9.96 1.13 -8.98
CA ALA A 153 8.52 0.93 -9.05
C ALA A 153 8.07 -0.18 -8.08
N PRO A 154 6.81 -0.17 -7.58
CA PRO A 154 6.28 -1.29 -6.80
C PRO A 154 6.46 -2.63 -7.52
N SER A 155 6.83 -3.66 -6.76
CA SER A 155 7.05 -5.02 -7.25
C SER A 155 5.79 -5.62 -7.90
N GLY A 156 5.92 -6.83 -8.45
CA GLY A 156 4.75 -7.65 -8.77
C GLY A 156 3.83 -7.83 -7.56
N TRP A 157 2.52 -7.86 -7.79
CA TRP A 157 1.52 -8.08 -6.74
C TRP A 157 1.59 -9.52 -6.22
N VAL A 158 1.62 -9.65 -4.89
CA VAL A 158 1.61 -10.93 -4.17
C VAL A 158 0.28 -11.08 -3.46
N GLU A 159 -0.42 -12.16 -3.75
CA GLU A 159 -1.71 -12.48 -3.13
C GLU A 159 -1.55 -13.00 -1.70
N ASN A 160 -2.43 -12.56 -0.80
CA ASN A 160 -2.60 -13.20 0.50
C ASN A 160 -3.57 -14.38 0.40
N LYS A 161 -3.06 -15.60 0.61
CA LYS A 161 -3.88 -16.82 0.55
C LYS A 161 -4.92 -16.92 1.67
N ALA A 162 -4.67 -16.31 2.83
CA ALA A 162 -5.62 -16.33 3.96
C ALA A 162 -6.88 -15.51 3.65
N TRP A 163 -6.75 -14.44 2.87
CA TRP A 163 -7.87 -13.65 2.41
C TRP A 163 -8.86 -14.47 1.57
N ARG A 164 -8.41 -15.24 0.58
CA ARG A 164 -9.33 -16.05 -0.26
C ARG A 164 -10.15 -17.07 0.53
N LYS A 165 -9.58 -17.65 1.58
CA LYS A 165 -10.23 -18.69 2.39
C LYS A 165 -11.33 -18.14 3.29
N THR A 166 -11.32 -16.85 3.55
CA THR A 166 -12.22 -16.20 4.50
C THR A 166 -13.46 -15.70 3.75
N LYS A 167 -14.62 -16.34 3.99
CA LYS A 167 -15.93 -15.83 3.54
C LYS A 167 -16.22 -14.49 4.22
N TYR A 168 -17.04 -13.63 3.60
CA TYR A 168 -17.48 -12.38 4.22
C TYR A 168 -18.17 -12.69 5.55
N GLN A 169 -17.49 -12.38 6.65
CA GLN A 169 -18.05 -12.50 7.99
C GLN A 169 -18.75 -11.18 8.30
N ASN A 170 -20.08 -11.20 8.32
CA ASN A 170 -20.87 -10.17 8.96
C ASN A 170 -20.77 -10.39 10.48
N LEU A 171 -19.69 -9.90 11.09
CA LEU A 171 -19.64 -9.68 12.54
C LEU A 171 -20.14 -8.27 12.81
#